data_AF-A0A6M3IUH6-F1
#
_entry.id   AF-A0A6M3IUH6-F1
#
_cell.length_a   1.000
_cell.length_b   1.000
_cell.length_c   1.000
_cell.angle_alpha   90.00
_cell.angle_beta   90.00
_cell.angle_gamma   90.00
#
_symmetry.space_group_name_H-M   'P 1'
#
loop_
_entity.id
_entity.type
_entity.pdbx_description
1 polymer ?
#
loop_
_entity_poly.entity_id
_entity_poly.type
_entity_poly.pdbx_seq_one_letter_code
_entity_poly.pdbx_strand_id
1 'polypeptide(L)'
;MPIFPRGYSSPDNRYVVWLGDIVEARQAGLEYYNVAARFGECEECLYQWVFPGHSIAAVASWAGQHPGHYYIIGDEPDQHDISPEEYIRWYEPYRVAILAIDPTARVSLAGIAQPNPKVSPWGHGLEYLDALHQVGFETDELRVHAFASPGSLAAWKNYIMSWSTWRNINIPGVPIVLGTFGYPGTTEADPMAMADLQAALQWLETTEIKSWFYWAWNKAGSLNNLWNDSSGLTVAGEIFLEEAKR
;
A
#
# COMPACT_ATOMS: atom_id res chain seq x y z
N MET A 1 -20.45 18.39 -0.80
CA MET A 1 -21.45 17.32 -0.61
C MET A 1 -20.62 16.12 -0.21
N PRO A 2 -20.45 15.83 1.10
CA PRO A 2 -19.28 15.14 1.67
C PRO A 2 -18.91 13.90 0.89
N ILE A 3 -17.89 14.04 0.04
CA ILE A 3 -17.24 12.92 -0.60
C ILE A 3 -16.13 12.45 0.35
N PHE A 4 -16.28 11.23 0.86
CA PHE A 4 -15.36 10.64 1.81
C PHE A 4 -14.16 10.02 1.09
N PRO A 5 -12.97 10.02 1.70
CA PRO A 5 -11.78 9.53 1.03
C PRO A 5 -11.73 8.00 0.89
N ARG A 6 -11.27 7.54 -0.27
CA ARG A 6 -11.04 6.13 -0.60
C ARG A 6 -9.75 5.59 0.05
N GLY A 7 -9.86 5.10 1.28
CA GLY A 7 -8.84 4.29 1.98
C GLY A 7 -8.35 4.91 3.30
N TYR A 8 -7.63 4.12 4.09
CA TYR A 8 -7.29 4.43 5.48
C TYR A 8 -6.11 3.59 5.97
N SER A 9 -5.38 4.10 6.97
CA SER A 9 -4.34 3.42 7.74
C SER A 9 -4.40 3.82 9.25
N SER A 10 -4.16 2.85 10.14
CA SER A 10 -3.76 3.05 11.56
C SER A 10 -2.25 2.67 11.71
N PRO A 11 -1.54 2.85 12.86
CA PRO A 11 -1.99 3.12 14.25
C PRO A 11 -1.78 4.58 14.73
N ASP A 12 -1.31 5.47 13.85
CA ASP A 12 -0.98 6.87 14.19
C ASP A 12 -1.99 7.88 13.60
N ASN A 13 -3.28 7.54 13.44
CA ASN A 13 -4.32 8.39 12.82
C ASN A 13 -4.03 8.86 11.36
N ARG A 14 -3.61 7.97 10.45
CA ARG A 14 -3.17 8.36 9.09
C ARG A 14 -4.13 7.89 7.98
N TYR A 15 -4.85 8.80 7.33
CA TYR A 15 -5.78 8.44 6.25
C TYR A 15 -5.07 8.30 4.91
N VAL A 16 -5.55 7.39 4.04
CA VAL A 16 -4.98 7.18 2.71
C VAL A 16 -6.02 7.16 1.60
N VAL A 17 -6.00 8.16 0.73
CA VAL A 17 -7.07 8.40 -0.25
C VAL A 17 -6.59 8.06 -1.66
N TRP A 18 -7.35 7.22 -2.38
CA TRP A 18 -7.30 7.14 -3.84
C TRP A 18 -8.14 8.26 -4.47
N LEU A 19 -7.52 9.02 -5.36
CA LEU A 19 -8.01 10.22 -6.07
C LEU A 19 -9.54 10.26 -6.30
N GLY A 20 -10.17 11.27 -5.67
CA GLY A 20 -11.55 11.70 -5.87
C GLY A 20 -11.94 12.88 -4.98
N ASP A 21 -11.56 12.85 -3.70
CA ASP A 21 -12.42 13.43 -2.65
C ASP A 21 -11.68 14.30 -1.61
N ILE A 22 -10.71 15.08 -2.08
CA ILE A 22 -9.76 15.85 -1.25
C ILE A 22 -10.41 17.06 -0.53
N VAL A 23 -11.46 17.64 -1.10
CA VAL A 23 -12.03 18.90 -0.58
C VAL A 23 -12.80 18.70 0.73
N GLU A 24 -13.40 17.53 0.96
CA GLU A 24 -14.38 17.36 2.04
C GLU A 24 -13.76 16.78 3.31
N ALA A 25 -12.72 15.95 3.19
CA ALA A 25 -11.88 15.56 4.34
C ALA A 25 -11.14 16.76 4.97
N ARG A 26 -10.72 17.73 4.15
CA ARG A 26 -10.10 18.97 4.63
C ARG A 26 -11.07 19.83 5.45
N GLN A 27 -12.36 19.83 5.09
CA GLN A 27 -13.40 20.56 5.83
C GLN A 27 -13.76 19.88 7.16
N ALA A 28 -13.47 18.59 7.32
CA ALA A 28 -13.73 17.83 8.54
C ALA A 28 -12.59 17.87 9.58
N GLY A 29 -11.46 18.54 9.27
CA GLY A 29 -10.31 18.63 10.19
C GLY A 29 -9.55 17.31 10.39
N LEU A 30 -9.63 16.39 9.42
CA LEU A 30 -8.90 15.12 9.42
C LEU A 30 -7.53 15.31 8.75
N GLU A 31 -6.45 14.79 9.33
CA GLU A 31 -5.14 14.69 8.66
C GLU A 31 -5.23 13.62 7.56
N TYR A 32 -4.90 13.91 6.31
CA TYR A 32 -5.04 12.96 5.20
C TYR A 32 -3.76 12.86 4.37
N TYR A 33 -3.51 11.70 3.77
CA TYR A 33 -2.41 11.45 2.86
C TYR A 33 -2.93 10.81 1.56
N ASN A 34 -2.51 11.25 0.37
CA ASN A 34 -2.91 10.56 -0.87
C ASN A 34 -2.14 9.25 -1.03
N VAL A 35 -2.78 8.28 -1.66
CA VAL A 35 -2.12 7.23 -2.45
C VAL A 35 -2.57 7.40 -3.89
N ALA A 36 -1.82 8.27 -4.60
CA ALA A 36 -1.61 8.32 -6.05
C ALA A 36 -1.25 9.77 -6.43
N ALA A 37 0.00 9.99 -6.79
CA ALA A 37 0.43 11.23 -7.42
C ALA A 37 0.92 10.91 -8.83
N ARG A 38 0.05 11.16 -9.82
CA ARG A 38 0.51 11.73 -11.08
C ARG A 38 1.00 13.14 -10.76
N PHE A 39 2.11 13.57 -11.36
CA PHE A 39 2.69 14.89 -11.13
C PHE A 39 1.64 16.01 -11.13
N GLY A 40 1.52 16.72 -10.01
CA GLY A 40 0.70 17.92 -9.83
C GLY A 40 -0.44 17.73 -8.82
N GLU A 41 -0.43 18.57 -7.77
CA GLU A 41 -1.56 18.83 -6.85
C GLU A 41 -1.71 17.93 -5.60
N CYS A 42 -0.64 17.77 -4.80
CA CYS A 42 -0.82 17.54 -3.35
C CYS A 42 0.31 18.17 -2.54
N GLU A 43 0.00 19.16 -1.70
CA GLU A 43 0.98 19.89 -0.86
C GLU A 43 1.32 19.16 0.46
N GLU A 44 0.60 18.11 0.86
CA GLU A 44 0.75 17.47 2.19
C GLU A 44 0.81 15.93 2.16
N CYS A 45 1.08 15.33 0.99
CA CYS A 45 1.04 13.88 0.83
C CYS A 45 2.32 13.19 1.32
N LEU A 46 2.26 12.48 2.45
CA LEU A 46 3.40 11.71 2.95
C LEU A 46 3.94 10.68 1.95
N TYR A 47 3.17 10.20 0.96
CA TYR A 47 3.62 9.18 0.02
C TYR A 47 3.65 9.69 -1.43
N GLN A 48 4.76 9.46 -2.13
CA GLN A 48 4.91 9.72 -3.56
C GLN A 48 5.23 8.43 -4.32
N TRP A 49 4.43 8.08 -5.32
CA TRP A 49 4.73 6.96 -6.23
C TRP A 49 5.68 7.40 -7.34
N VAL A 50 6.71 6.60 -7.59
CA VAL A 50 7.72 6.87 -8.61
C VAL A 50 7.76 5.72 -9.60
N PHE A 51 7.45 5.99 -10.88
CA PHE A 51 7.44 4.99 -11.94
C PHE A 51 8.58 5.19 -12.95
N PRO A 52 9.01 4.13 -13.65
CA PRO A 52 9.88 4.25 -14.82
C PRO A 52 9.26 5.20 -15.85
N GLY A 53 9.91 6.34 -16.10
CA GLY A 53 9.41 7.40 -16.98
C GLY A 53 9.24 8.76 -16.30
N HIS A 54 9.21 8.79 -14.96
CA HIS A 54 9.39 10.04 -14.24
C HIS A 54 10.82 10.54 -14.41
N SER A 55 11.03 11.86 -14.52
CA SER A 55 12.40 12.38 -14.54
C SER A 55 12.99 12.31 -13.13
N ILE A 56 14.17 11.69 -12.97
CA ILE A 56 14.89 11.66 -11.69
C ILE A 56 15.08 13.08 -11.13
N ALA A 57 15.40 14.05 -11.99
CA ALA A 57 15.57 15.44 -11.57
C ALA A 57 14.26 16.07 -11.06
N ALA A 58 13.11 15.71 -11.66
CA ALA A 58 11.82 16.19 -11.20
C ALA A 58 11.43 15.56 -9.84
N VAL A 59 11.67 14.27 -9.67
CA VAL A 59 11.43 13.57 -8.39
C VAL A 59 12.33 14.13 -7.29
N ALA A 60 13.62 14.32 -7.56
CA ALA A 60 14.56 14.90 -6.60
C ALA A 60 14.21 16.36 -6.26
N SER A 61 13.80 17.16 -7.25
CA SER A 61 13.32 18.53 -7.01
C SER A 61 12.07 18.55 -6.14
N TRP A 62 11.16 17.60 -6.33
CA TRP A 62 9.98 17.48 -5.47
C TRP A 62 10.39 17.10 -4.05
N ALA A 63 11.37 16.22 -3.89
CA ALA A 63 11.88 15.83 -2.57
C ALA A 63 12.49 17.01 -1.80
N GLY A 64 13.23 17.89 -2.47
CA GLY A 64 13.75 19.10 -1.84
C GLY A 64 12.67 20.09 -1.39
N GLN A 65 11.48 20.03 -1.99
CA GLN A 65 10.33 20.87 -1.61
C GLN A 65 9.49 20.25 -0.48
N HIS A 66 9.64 18.94 -0.25
CA HIS A 66 8.83 18.15 0.68
C HIS A 66 9.73 17.27 1.57
N PRO A 67 10.54 17.87 2.45
CA PRO A 67 11.47 17.12 3.28
C PRO A 67 10.75 16.19 4.26
N GLY A 68 11.32 15.00 4.51
CA GLY A 68 10.80 14.00 5.44
C GLY A 68 9.69 13.11 4.85
N HIS A 69 9.38 13.30 3.57
CA HIS A 69 8.36 12.52 2.88
C HIS A 69 8.78 11.07 2.62
N TYR A 70 7.77 10.25 2.38
CA TYR A 70 7.87 8.85 2.03
C TYR A 70 7.73 8.67 0.51
N TYR A 71 8.56 7.82 -0.10
CA TYR A 71 8.57 7.55 -1.53
C TYR A 71 8.41 6.05 -1.79
N ILE A 72 7.45 5.66 -2.61
CA ILE A 72 7.24 4.28 -3.06
C ILE A 72 7.72 4.22 -4.51
N ILE A 73 8.77 3.45 -4.77
CA ILE A 73 9.38 3.40 -6.09
C ILE A 73 8.89 2.16 -6.82
N GLY A 74 7.86 2.32 -7.63
CA GLY A 74 7.23 1.28 -8.44
C GLY A 74 5.95 0.69 -7.87
N ASP A 75 5.32 -0.18 -8.66
CA ASP A 75 4.17 -0.99 -8.27
C ASP A 75 4.27 -2.37 -8.94
N GLU A 76 4.14 -3.44 -8.16
CA GLU A 76 4.08 -4.85 -8.59
C GLU A 76 4.98 -5.19 -9.81
N PRO A 77 6.30 -4.94 -9.75
CA PRO A 77 7.21 -5.21 -10.86
C PRO A 77 7.21 -6.69 -11.25
N ASP A 78 6.94 -7.56 -10.28
CA ASP A 78 6.77 -9.01 -10.45
C ASP A 78 5.54 -9.34 -11.31
N GLN A 79 4.50 -8.50 -11.30
CA GLN A 79 3.39 -8.59 -12.25
C GLN A 79 3.68 -7.93 -13.59
N HIS A 80 4.79 -7.23 -13.79
CA HIS A 80 5.11 -6.58 -15.06
C HIS A 80 6.23 -7.30 -15.83
N ASP A 81 6.55 -8.54 -15.43
CA ASP A 81 7.66 -9.35 -15.95
C ASP A 81 9.02 -8.62 -15.88
N ILE A 82 9.14 -7.63 -14.99
CA ILE A 82 10.38 -6.90 -14.75
C ILE A 82 11.28 -7.79 -13.92
N SER A 83 12.52 -8.01 -14.37
CA SER A 83 13.47 -8.79 -13.57
C SER A 83 13.91 -8.02 -12.32
N PRO A 84 14.34 -8.71 -11.25
CA PRO A 84 14.92 -8.07 -10.08
C PRO A 84 16.06 -7.09 -10.42
N GLU A 85 16.97 -7.45 -11.34
CA GLU A 85 18.06 -6.59 -11.78
C GLU A 85 17.57 -5.39 -12.60
N GLU A 86 16.54 -5.56 -13.42
CA GLU A 86 15.90 -4.44 -14.10
C GLU A 86 15.24 -3.50 -13.11
N TYR A 87 14.48 -4.04 -12.15
CA TYR A 87 13.87 -3.29 -11.07
C TYR A 87 14.88 -2.44 -10.31
N ILE A 88 15.96 -3.05 -9.82
CA ILE A 88 17.01 -2.35 -9.07
C ILE A 88 17.73 -1.29 -9.93
N ARG A 89 17.94 -1.55 -11.22
CA ARG A 89 18.59 -0.59 -12.15
C ARG A 89 17.86 0.74 -12.27
N TRP A 90 16.53 0.77 -12.09
CA TRP A 90 15.80 2.04 -12.05
C TRP A 90 15.42 2.48 -10.64
N TYR A 91 15.21 1.57 -9.69
CA TYR A 91 14.95 1.90 -8.28
C TYR A 91 16.08 2.73 -7.67
N GLU A 92 17.32 2.26 -7.79
CA GLU A 92 18.46 2.82 -7.07
C GLU A 92 18.79 4.26 -7.48
N PRO A 93 18.78 4.65 -8.77
CA PRO A 93 18.95 6.05 -9.16
C PRO A 93 17.93 7.01 -8.56
N TYR A 94 16.66 6.61 -8.41
CA TYR A 94 15.65 7.45 -7.74
C TYR A 94 15.92 7.54 -6.25
N ARG A 95 16.17 6.41 -5.57
CA ARG A 95 16.49 6.40 -4.13
C ARG A 95 17.67 7.31 -3.81
N VAL A 96 18.76 7.17 -4.56
CA VAL A 96 19.97 7.99 -4.38
C VAL A 96 19.67 9.47 -4.62
N ALA A 97 18.93 9.80 -5.68
CA ALA A 97 18.62 11.21 -5.99
C ALA A 97 17.68 11.85 -4.96
N ILE A 98 16.71 11.10 -4.44
CA ILE A 98 15.82 11.54 -3.36
C ILE A 98 16.65 11.82 -2.11
N LEU A 99 17.42 10.84 -1.63
CA LEU A 99 18.18 10.94 -0.38
C LEU A 99 19.33 11.96 -0.46
N ALA A 100 19.87 12.23 -1.65
CA ALA A 100 20.88 13.26 -1.84
C ALA A 100 20.31 14.68 -1.66
N ILE A 101 19.04 14.89 -1.99
CA ILE A 101 18.36 16.19 -1.84
C ILE A 101 17.67 16.31 -0.48
N ASP A 102 17.02 15.24 -0.03
CA ASP A 102 16.38 15.14 1.28
C ASP A 102 16.87 13.90 2.03
N PRO A 103 17.91 14.03 2.86
CA PRO A 103 18.41 12.92 3.69
C PRO A 103 17.43 12.44 4.76
N THR A 104 16.32 13.16 4.99
CA THR A 104 15.27 12.77 5.95
C THR A 104 14.13 12.00 5.30
N ALA A 105 14.12 11.88 3.97
CA ALA A 105 13.15 11.07 3.24
C ALA A 105 13.22 9.60 3.65
N ARG A 106 12.10 8.90 3.46
CA ARG A 106 12.01 7.44 3.56
C ARG A 106 11.64 6.85 2.21
N VAL A 107 12.23 5.73 1.84
CA VAL A 107 12.05 5.10 0.53
C VAL A 107 11.64 3.63 0.70
N SER A 108 10.54 3.24 0.08
CA SER A 108 10.10 1.85 -0.07
C SER A 108 10.38 1.35 -1.47
N LEU A 109 10.64 0.05 -1.55
CA LEU A 109 10.43 -0.73 -2.77
C LEU A 109 8.97 -0.64 -3.25
N ALA A 110 8.74 -1.13 -4.46
CA ALA A 110 7.41 -1.37 -4.97
C ALA A 110 6.67 -2.38 -4.08
N GLY A 111 5.34 -2.28 -4.05
CA GLY A 111 4.53 -3.37 -3.52
C GLY A 111 4.73 -4.61 -4.37
N ILE A 112 5.22 -5.69 -3.77
CA ILE A 112 5.37 -6.97 -4.47
C ILE A 112 4.05 -7.71 -4.36
N ALA A 113 3.54 -8.21 -5.49
CA ALA A 113 2.27 -8.92 -5.50
C ALA A 113 2.35 -10.26 -4.78
N GLN A 114 1.21 -10.68 -4.22
CA GLN A 114 1.06 -12.06 -3.80
C GLN A 114 1.10 -13.03 -5.00
N PRO A 115 1.42 -14.31 -4.77
CA PRO A 115 1.29 -15.35 -5.78
C PRO A 115 -0.08 -15.30 -6.46
N ASN A 116 -0.06 -15.19 -7.78
CA ASN A 116 -1.25 -15.06 -8.60
C ASN A 116 -1.07 -15.85 -9.92
N PRO A 117 -2.13 -16.05 -10.72
CA PRO A 117 -2.04 -16.87 -11.94
C PRO A 117 -1.20 -16.27 -13.06
N LYS A 118 -0.77 -15.01 -12.96
CA LYS A 118 0.15 -14.43 -13.94
C LYS A 118 1.47 -15.19 -13.84
N VAL A 119 1.97 -15.63 -14.99
CA VAL A 119 3.23 -16.35 -15.03
C VAL A 119 4.35 -15.33 -15.17
N SER A 120 5.07 -15.08 -14.09
CA SER A 120 6.35 -14.37 -14.11
C SER A 120 7.49 -15.38 -14.04
N PRO A 121 8.53 -15.28 -14.90
CA PRO A 121 9.71 -16.13 -14.78
C PRO A 121 10.51 -15.87 -13.49
N TRP A 122 10.20 -14.77 -12.80
CA TRP A 122 10.84 -14.34 -11.55
C TRP A 122 10.04 -14.71 -10.31
N GLY A 123 8.93 -15.45 -10.50
CA GLY A 123 7.99 -15.78 -9.42
C GLY A 123 7.21 -14.57 -8.92
N HIS A 124 6.54 -14.77 -7.80
CA HIS A 124 5.75 -13.75 -7.10
C HIS A 124 6.02 -13.83 -5.60
N GLY A 125 5.68 -12.76 -4.89
CA GLY A 125 5.81 -12.72 -3.45
C GLY A 125 7.25 -12.95 -2.95
N LEU A 126 7.44 -13.94 -2.08
CA LEU A 126 8.76 -14.23 -1.49
C LEU A 126 9.79 -14.69 -2.52
N GLU A 127 9.40 -15.37 -3.61
CA GLU A 127 10.35 -15.80 -4.64
C GLU A 127 10.99 -14.58 -5.34
N TYR A 128 10.17 -13.59 -5.67
CA TYR A 128 10.64 -12.34 -6.26
C TYR A 128 11.46 -11.51 -5.27
N LEU A 129 11.03 -11.46 -4.01
CA LEU A 129 11.77 -10.77 -2.95
C LEU A 129 13.14 -11.39 -2.67
N ASP A 130 13.22 -12.73 -2.65
CA ASP A 130 14.48 -13.46 -2.53
C ASP A 130 15.44 -13.09 -3.67
N ALA A 131 14.93 -13.05 -4.90
CA ALA A 131 15.72 -12.67 -6.06
C ALA A 131 16.16 -11.20 -6.00
N LEU A 132 15.31 -10.28 -5.53
CA LEU A 132 15.70 -8.89 -5.26
C LEU A 132 16.80 -8.79 -4.22
N HIS A 133 16.71 -9.55 -3.13
CA HIS A 133 17.73 -9.54 -2.07
C HIS A 133 19.08 -9.99 -2.58
N GLN A 134 19.12 -11.00 -3.46
CA GLN A 134 20.35 -11.47 -4.10
C GLN A 134 21.01 -10.42 -5.00
N VAL A 135 20.22 -9.55 -5.63
CA VAL A 135 20.73 -8.40 -6.40
C VAL A 135 21.25 -7.30 -5.48
N GLY A 136 20.67 -7.17 -4.29
CA GLY A 136 21.03 -6.20 -3.27
C GLY A 136 20.23 -4.91 -3.39
N PHE A 137 19.60 -4.49 -2.29
CA PHE A 137 18.85 -3.25 -2.19
C PHE A 137 18.94 -2.66 -0.78
N GLU A 138 18.73 -1.35 -0.67
CA GLU A 138 18.47 -0.65 0.58
C GLU A 138 17.05 -0.09 0.54
N THR A 139 16.29 -0.25 1.62
CA THR A 139 14.90 0.25 1.74
C THR A 139 14.57 0.55 3.20
N ASP A 140 13.71 1.54 3.43
CA ASP A 140 13.20 1.88 4.76
C ASP A 140 11.99 1.01 5.16
N GLU A 141 11.33 0.35 4.20
CA GLU A 141 10.30 -0.66 4.49
C GLU A 141 10.18 -1.70 3.37
N LEU A 142 9.65 -2.87 3.71
CA LEU A 142 9.18 -3.87 2.75
C LEU A 142 7.69 -3.72 2.51
N ARG A 143 7.31 -3.61 1.24
CA ARG A 143 5.91 -3.46 0.84
C ARG A 143 5.39 -4.72 0.16
N VAL A 144 4.31 -5.28 0.70
CA VAL A 144 3.63 -6.47 0.17
C VAL A 144 2.19 -6.16 -0.16
N HIS A 145 1.68 -6.72 -1.25
CA HIS A 145 0.25 -6.76 -1.54
C HIS A 145 -0.30 -8.15 -1.23
N ALA A 146 -1.44 -8.20 -0.52
CA ALA A 146 -2.05 -9.47 -0.14
C ALA A 146 -3.58 -9.37 -0.20
N PHE A 147 -4.22 -10.10 -1.10
CA PHE A 147 -5.67 -10.15 -1.28
C PHE A 147 -6.23 -11.48 -0.77
N ALA A 148 -7.32 -11.41 -0.01
CA ALA A 148 -7.99 -12.57 0.54
C ALA A 148 -9.22 -12.95 -0.30
N SER A 149 -9.58 -14.23 -0.22
CA SER A 149 -10.90 -14.73 -0.62
C SER A 149 -11.75 -15.03 0.62
N PRO A 150 -13.09 -15.05 0.51
CA PRO A 150 -13.95 -15.45 1.61
C PRO A 150 -13.56 -16.83 2.18
N GLY A 151 -13.44 -16.93 3.50
CA GLY A 151 -13.04 -18.13 4.22
C GLY A 151 -11.53 -18.41 4.24
N SER A 152 -10.71 -17.50 3.70
CA SER A 152 -9.26 -17.70 3.58
C SER A 152 -8.42 -16.93 4.59
N LEU A 153 -9.03 -16.29 5.60
CA LEU A 153 -8.35 -15.42 6.56
C LEU A 153 -7.10 -16.06 7.19
N ALA A 154 -7.15 -17.33 7.58
CA ALA A 154 -6.01 -18.03 8.16
C ALA A 154 -4.84 -18.16 7.16
N ALA A 155 -5.14 -18.51 5.90
CA ALA A 155 -4.13 -18.61 4.85
C ALA A 155 -3.53 -17.24 4.50
N TRP A 156 -4.36 -16.20 4.44
CA TRP A 156 -3.93 -14.82 4.21
C TRP A 156 -3.02 -14.31 5.34
N LYS A 157 -3.37 -14.55 6.61
CA LYS A 157 -2.50 -14.24 7.76
C LYS A 157 -1.17 -14.98 7.67
N ASN A 158 -1.19 -16.27 7.37
CA ASN A 158 0.03 -17.07 7.23
C ASN A 158 0.92 -16.56 6.10
N TYR A 159 0.34 -16.14 4.97
CA TYR A 159 1.08 -15.52 3.88
C TYR A 159 1.76 -14.22 4.34
N ILE A 160 1.07 -13.32 5.02
CA ILE A 160 1.69 -12.08 5.51
C ILE A 160 2.80 -12.40 6.52
N MET A 161 2.60 -13.34 7.43
CA MET A 161 3.60 -13.70 8.44
C MET A 161 4.84 -14.42 7.86
N SER A 162 4.75 -15.01 6.66
CA SER A 162 5.94 -15.53 6.00
C SER A 162 6.89 -14.40 5.57
N TRP A 163 6.37 -13.20 5.28
CA TRP A 163 7.21 -12.02 5.03
C TRP A 163 7.95 -11.57 6.28
N SER A 164 7.30 -11.58 7.45
CA SER A 164 7.96 -11.31 8.73
C SER A 164 9.11 -12.28 8.99
N THR A 165 8.86 -13.57 8.77
CA THR A 165 9.86 -14.61 8.94
C THR A 165 11.05 -14.38 8.02
N TRP A 166 10.79 -14.12 6.74
CA TRP A 166 11.81 -13.81 5.75
C TRP A 166 12.63 -12.56 6.12
N ARG A 167 11.95 -11.47 6.45
CA ARG A 167 12.55 -10.17 6.83
C ARG A 167 13.47 -10.32 8.03
N ASN A 168 13.04 -11.06 9.05
CA ASN A 168 13.83 -11.26 10.27
C ASN A 168 15.15 -12.01 10.03
N ILE A 169 15.21 -12.82 8.97
CA ILE A 169 16.42 -13.55 8.57
C ILE A 169 17.31 -12.67 7.68
N ASN A 170 16.73 -12.01 6.68
CA ASN A 170 17.49 -11.43 5.57
C ASN A 170 17.80 -9.93 5.72
N ILE A 171 16.90 -9.16 6.36
CA ILE A 171 17.05 -7.71 6.57
C ILE A 171 16.39 -7.29 7.91
N PRO A 172 16.95 -7.70 9.06
CA PRO A 172 16.34 -7.46 10.36
C PRO A 172 16.17 -5.96 10.65
N GLY A 173 15.03 -5.61 11.24
CA GLY A 173 14.70 -4.22 11.60
C GLY A 173 13.94 -3.43 10.54
N VAL A 174 13.93 -3.87 9.27
CA VAL A 174 13.13 -3.21 8.22
C VAL A 174 11.64 -3.51 8.45
N PRO A 175 10.77 -2.50 8.68
CA PRO A 175 9.34 -2.71 8.89
C PRO A 175 8.66 -3.31 7.64
N ILE A 176 7.56 -4.03 7.87
CA ILE A 176 6.70 -4.53 6.80
C ILE A 176 5.46 -3.67 6.73
N VAL A 177 5.10 -3.31 5.51
CA VAL A 177 3.90 -2.56 5.16
C VAL A 177 3.05 -3.40 4.23
N LEU A 178 1.78 -3.57 4.59
CA LEU A 178 0.78 -4.18 3.73
C LEU A 178 0.29 -3.12 2.76
N GLY A 179 1.03 -2.96 1.65
CA GLY A 179 0.87 -1.90 0.67
C GLY A 179 -0.52 -1.84 0.05
N THR A 180 -1.22 -2.97 -0.04
CA THR A 180 -2.60 -3.09 -0.48
C THR A 180 -3.17 -4.43 0.00
N PHE A 181 -4.40 -4.45 0.52
CA PHE A 181 -5.16 -5.67 0.76
C PHE A 181 -6.65 -5.49 0.49
N GLY A 182 -7.39 -6.57 0.30
CA GLY A 182 -8.84 -6.52 0.14
C GLY A 182 -9.40 -7.87 -0.31
N TYR A 183 -10.65 -7.86 -0.78
CA TYR A 183 -11.37 -9.06 -1.21
C TYR A 183 -11.87 -8.90 -2.66
N PRO A 184 -10.99 -9.05 -3.66
CA PRO A 184 -11.35 -8.90 -5.06
C PRO A 184 -12.48 -9.84 -5.47
N GLY A 185 -13.46 -9.33 -6.22
CA GLY A 185 -14.58 -10.14 -6.72
C GLY A 185 -15.65 -10.48 -5.68
N THR A 186 -15.51 -10.01 -4.45
CA THR A 186 -16.42 -10.32 -3.34
C THR A 186 -17.42 -9.18 -3.10
N THR A 187 -18.58 -9.51 -2.54
CA THR A 187 -19.68 -8.55 -2.27
C THR A 187 -20.00 -8.46 -0.78
N GLU A 188 -20.60 -7.35 -0.34
CA GLU A 188 -21.08 -7.18 1.04
C GLU A 188 -22.19 -8.16 1.44
N ALA A 189 -22.87 -8.76 0.46
CA ALA A 189 -23.88 -9.78 0.69
C ALA A 189 -23.30 -11.13 1.15
N ASP A 190 -21.97 -11.30 1.10
CA ASP A 190 -21.29 -12.50 1.59
C ASP A 190 -20.97 -12.35 3.08
N PRO A 191 -21.69 -13.04 3.99
CA PRO A 191 -21.47 -12.91 5.43
C PRO A 191 -20.10 -13.41 5.87
N MET A 192 -19.51 -14.38 5.16
CA MET A 192 -18.18 -14.90 5.48
C MET A 192 -17.11 -13.86 5.11
N ALA A 193 -17.28 -13.17 3.98
CA ALA A 193 -16.38 -12.09 3.59
C ALA A 193 -16.40 -10.91 4.57
N MET A 194 -17.59 -10.52 5.02
CA MET A 194 -17.76 -9.46 6.02
C MET A 194 -17.11 -9.82 7.35
N ALA A 195 -17.30 -11.06 7.82
CA ALA A 195 -16.65 -11.56 9.02
C ALA A 195 -15.11 -11.60 8.88
N ASP A 196 -14.61 -12.04 7.72
CA ASP A 196 -13.18 -12.08 7.44
C ASP A 196 -12.59 -10.66 7.36
N LEU A 197 -13.28 -9.68 6.77
CA LEU A 197 -12.85 -8.27 6.76
C LEU A 197 -12.68 -7.74 8.19
N GLN A 198 -13.70 -7.90 9.03
CA GLN A 198 -13.66 -7.45 10.42
C GLN A 198 -12.48 -8.10 11.18
N ALA A 199 -12.33 -9.42 11.07
CA ALA A 199 -11.28 -10.16 11.76
C ALA A 199 -9.87 -9.93 11.17
N ALA A 200 -9.77 -9.49 9.91
CA ALA A 200 -8.52 -9.03 9.32
C ALA A 200 -8.10 -7.68 9.90
N LEU A 201 -9.01 -6.71 9.95
CA LEU A 201 -8.76 -5.37 10.53
C LEU A 201 -8.32 -5.47 11.99
N GLN A 202 -9.09 -6.20 12.82
CA GLN A 202 -8.72 -6.41 14.23
C GLN A 202 -7.34 -7.05 14.41
N TRP A 203 -6.97 -7.97 13.52
CA TRP A 203 -5.67 -8.60 13.57
C TRP A 203 -4.55 -7.64 13.14
N LEU A 204 -4.80 -6.82 12.11
CA LEU A 204 -3.85 -5.80 11.64
C LEU A 204 -3.50 -4.76 12.72
N GLU A 205 -4.41 -4.49 13.66
CA GLU A 205 -4.11 -3.61 14.81
C GLU A 205 -3.19 -4.25 15.87
N THR A 206 -3.13 -5.58 15.90
CA THR A 206 -2.37 -6.33 16.92
C THR A 206 -1.11 -7.01 16.38
N THR A 207 -0.85 -6.90 15.08
CA THR A 207 0.27 -7.55 14.40
C THR A 207 1.50 -6.65 14.35
N GLU A 208 2.62 -7.18 13.86
CA GLU A 208 3.87 -6.43 13.69
C GLU A 208 3.94 -5.60 12.39
N ILE A 209 2.92 -5.71 11.55
CA ILE A 209 2.78 -4.92 10.32
C ILE A 209 2.65 -3.46 10.70
N LYS A 210 3.57 -2.63 10.18
CA LYS A 210 3.73 -1.24 10.63
C LYS A 210 2.60 -0.34 10.12
N SER A 211 2.11 -0.62 8.92
CA SER A 211 0.98 0.08 8.31
C SER A 211 0.38 -0.80 7.22
N TRP A 212 -0.85 -0.48 6.84
CA TRP A 212 -1.61 -1.27 5.90
C TRP A 212 -2.58 -0.37 5.11
N PHE A 213 -2.94 -0.76 3.88
CA PHE A 213 -3.87 0.00 3.05
C PHE A 213 -4.94 -0.90 2.44
N TYR A 214 -6.21 -0.56 2.67
CA TYR A 214 -7.32 -1.29 2.06
C TYR A 214 -7.57 -0.83 0.61
N TRP A 215 -7.69 -1.80 -0.29
CA TRP A 215 -7.93 -1.61 -1.70
C TRP A 215 -9.39 -1.21 -1.95
N ALA A 216 -9.69 0.07 -1.77
CA ALA A 216 -11.03 0.61 -1.94
C ALA A 216 -11.27 1.12 -3.38
N TRP A 217 -12.43 0.80 -3.96
CA TRP A 217 -12.87 1.37 -5.24
C TRP A 217 -14.40 1.44 -5.34
N ASN A 218 -14.90 2.47 -6.02
CA ASN A 218 -16.35 2.72 -6.15
C ASN A 218 -16.99 1.75 -7.15
N LYS A 219 -17.33 0.56 -6.67
CA LYS A 219 -18.11 -0.44 -7.39
C LYS A 219 -19.28 -0.89 -6.52
N ALA A 220 -20.49 -0.46 -6.87
CA ALA A 220 -21.70 -0.80 -6.12
C ALA A 220 -21.79 -2.32 -5.82
N GLY A 221 -22.06 -2.65 -4.56
CA GLY A 221 -22.17 -4.03 -4.06
C GLY A 221 -20.84 -4.76 -3.83
N SER A 222 -19.69 -4.21 -4.25
CA SER A 222 -18.37 -4.78 -3.97
C SER A 222 -18.00 -4.61 -2.49
N LEU A 223 -17.37 -5.61 -1.88
CA LEU A 223 -16.82 -5.51 -0.52
C LEU A 223 -15.70 -4.45 -0.44
N ASN A 224 -15.00 -4.26 -1.55
CA ASN A 224 -14.00 -3.20 -1.68
C ASN A 224 -14.61 -1.81 -1.89
N ASN A 225 -15.94 -1.66 -1.89
CA ASN A 225 -16.57 -0.35 -1.95
C ASN A 225 -16.91 0.12 -0.53
N LEU A 226 -16.19 1.12 -0.02
CA LEU A 226 -16.42 1.67 1.33
C LEU A 226 -17.45 2.82 1.34
N TRP A 227 -17.79 3.37 0.17
CA TRP A 227 -18.68 4.53 0.05
C TRP A 227 -19.59 4.41 -1.19
N ASN A 228 -20.85 4.78 -1.02
CA ASN A 228 -21.82 4.88 -2.10
C ASN A 228 -22.31 6.32 -2.21
N ASP A 229 -22.16 6.93 -3.38
CA ASP A 229 -22.52 8.33 -3.64
C ASP A 229 -23.98 8.67 -3.30
N SER A 230 -24.87 7.67 -3.34
CA SER A 230 -26.30 7.84 -3.04
C SER A 230 -26.69 7.60 -1.58
N SER A 231 -25.91 6.82 -0.83
CA SER A 231 -26.30 6.33 0.50
C SER A 231 -25.26 6.54 1.60
N GLY A 232 -24.09 7.09 1.28
CA GLY A 232 -23.01 7.29 2.23
C GLY A 232 -22.13 6.05 2.43
N LEU A 233 -21.61 5.85 3.65
CA LEU A 233 -20.81 4.67 3.98
C LEU A 233 -21.59 3.39 3.66
N THR A 234 -20.89 2.43 3.09
CA THR A 234 -21.43 1.08 2.92
C THR A 234 -21.26 0.29 4.22
N VAL A 235 -21.78 -0.93 4.28
CA VAL A 235 -21.60 -1.78 5.49
C VAL A 235 -20.11 -2.10 5.69
N ALA A 236 -19.37 -2.35 4.61
CA ALA A 236 -17.92 -2.51 4.67
C ALA A 236 -17.23 -1.21 5.15
N GLY A 237 -17.70 -0.05 4.68
CA GLY A 237 -17.24 1.26 5.13
C GLY A 237 -17.42 1.49 6.63
N GLU A 238 -18.56 1.08 7.18
CA GLU A 238 -18.86 1.16 8.62
C GLU A 238 -17.93 0.25 9.44
N ILE A 239 -17.81 -1.03 9.08
CA ILE A 239 -16.87 -1.98 9.72
C ILE A 239 -15.46 -1.42 9.69
N PHE A 240 -15.06 -0.94 8.52
CA PHE A 240 -13.75 -0.40 8.31
C PHE A 240 -13.47 0.79 9.25
N LEU A 241 -14.41 1.73 9.34
CA LEU A 241 -14.29 2.90 10.23
C LEU A 241 -14.34 2.55 11.72
N GLU A 242 -15.02 1.47 12.10
CA GLU A 242 -15.11 1.02 13.50
C GLU A 242 -13.83 0.32 13.95
N GLU A 243 -13.33 -0.62 13.15
CA GLU A 243 -12.23 -1.51 13.57
C GLU A 243 -10.86 -0.86 13.41
N ALA A 244 -10.68 -0.02 12.40
CA ALA A 244 -9.37 0.54 12.07
C ALA A 244 -8.92 1.67 13.02
N LYS A 245 -9.78 2.14 13.93
CA LYS A 245 -9.48 3.21 14.89
C LYS A 245 -8.71 2.77 16.14
N ARG A 246 -8.47 1.47 16.29
CA ARG A 246 -7.86 0.91 17.51
C ARG A 246 -6.33 0.94 17.43
#